data_AF-A0A2W5K8T5-F1
#
_entry.id   AF-A0A2W5K8T5-F1
#
_cell.length_a   1.000
_cell.length_b   1.000
_cell.length_c   1.000
_cell.angle_alpha   90.00
_cell.angle_beta   90.00
_cell.angle_gamma   90.00
#
_symmetry.space_group_name_H-M   'P 1'
#
loop_
_entity.id
_entity.type
_entity.pdbx_description
1 polymer ?
#
loop_
_entity_poly.entity_id
_entity_poly.type
_entity_poly.pdbx_seq_one_letter_code
_entity_poly.pdbx_strand_id
1 'polypeptide(L)'
;MIRFLFRLLGFLILAGGFVALVIDGTRAIASGSIDFTPLAASWGAVSPDTLAKLREAAGAAQGPLDWVLAQPTAAVLIVVGVLFMALGRRRRRLVGVEP
;
A
#
# COMPACT_ATOMS: atom_id res chain seq x y z
N MET A 1 3.07 -12.56 19.62
CA MET A 1 4.11 -11.70 19.01
C MET A 1 3.82 -11.41 17.54
N ILE A 2 3.44 -12.41 16.73
CA ILE A 2 3.11 -12.23 15.30
C ILE A 2 2.10 -11.11 14.99
N ARG A 3 1.06 -10.96 15.84
CA ARG A 3 0.06 -9.88 15.73
C ARG A 3 0.66 -8.48 15.84
N PHE A 4 1.68 -8.32 16.68
CA PHE A 4 2.40 -7.05 16.83
C PHE A 4 3.22 -6.75 15.57
N LEU A 5 3.86 -7.77 14.98
CA LEU A 5 4.64 -7.62 13.75
C LEU A 5 3.74 -7.18 12.57
N PHE A 6 2.58 -7.81 12.38
CA PHE A 6 1.60 -7.36 11.38
C PHE A 6 1.17 -5.92 11.61
N ARG A 7 0.94 -5.51 12.87
CA ARG A 7 0.56 -4.14 13.19
C ARG A 7 1.69 -3.15 12.94
N LEU A 8 2.93 -3.51 13.26
CA LEU A 8 4.10 -2.67 13.02
C LEU A 8 4.35 -2.49 11.52
N LEU A 9 4.38 -3.58 10.76
CA LEU A 9 4.53 -3.53 9.30
C LEU A 9 3.39 -2.76 8.66
N GLY A 10 2.14 -3.03 9.06
CA GLY A 10 0.98 -2.30 8.57
C GLY A 10 1.06 -0.80 8.86
N PHE A 11 1.56 -0.42 10.05
CA PHE A 11 1.79 0.98 10.40
C PHE A 11 2.87 1.64 9.53
N LEU A 12 4.02 0.98 9.33
CA LEU A 12 5.08 1.51 8.49
C LEU A 12 4.64 1.68 7.03
N ILE A 13 3.94 0.69 6.49
CA ILE A 13 3.39 0.74 5.13
C ILE A 13 2.36 1.86 5.01
N LEU A 14 1.44 1.98 5.98
CA LEU A 14 0.42 3.03 5.99
C LEU A 14 1.05 4.43 6.09
N ALA A 15 2.09 4.59 6.90
CA ALA A 15 2.84 5.83 7.00
C ALA A 15 3.52 6.18 5.66
N GLY A 16 4.12 5.20 4.97
CA GLY A 16 4.65 5.38 3.62
C GLY A 16 3.58 5.82 2.61
N GLY A 17 2.39 5.21 2.66
CA GLY A 17 1.24 5.63 1.84
C GLY A 17 0.78 7.05 2.12
N PHE A 18 0.75 7.46 3.38
CA PHE A 18 0.46 8.84 3.78
C PHE A 18 1.50 9.83 3.24
N VAL A 19 2.80 9.51 3.34
CA VAL A 19 3.85 10.36 2.77
C VAL A 19 3.70 10.50 1.26
N ALA A 20 3.45 9.41 0.53
CA ALA A 20 3.21 9.45 -0.91
C ALA A 20 2.00 10.35 -1.26
N LEU A 21 0.93 10.28 -0.47
CA LEU A 21 -0.24 11.14 -0.66
C LEU A 21 0.09 12.62 -0.46
N VAL A 22 0.90 12.96 0.54
CA VAL A 22 1.34 14.34 0.78
C VAL A 22 2.21 14.84 -0.39
N ILE A 23 3.12 14.01 -0.92
CA ILE A 23 3.98 14.37 -2.06
C ILE A 23 3.13 14.65 -3.32
N ASP A 24 2.18 13.78 -3.63
CA ASP A 24 1.29 13.98 -4.78
C ASP A 24 0.40 15.20 -4.55
N GLY A 25 -0.07 15.42 -3.33
CA GLY A 25 -0.88 16.60 -2.96
C GLY A 25 -0.12 17.93 -3.11
N THR A 26 1.13 18.01 -2.65
CA THR A 26 1.95 19.22 -2.80
C THR A 26 2.28 19.49 -4.26
N ARG A 27 2.55 18.44 -5.05
CA ARG A 27 2.73 18.55 -6.49
C ARG A 27 1.48 19.09 -7.17
N ALA A 28 0.30 18.57 -6.82
CA ALA A 28 -0.95 18.99 -7.42
C ALA A 28 -1.28 20.47 -7.14
N ILE A 29 -0.97 20.96 -5.94
CA ILE A 29 -1.11 22.38 -5.60
C ILE A 29 -0.14 23.24 -6.43
N ALA A 30 1.09 22.77 -6.64
CA ALA A 30 2.10 23.51 -7.38
C ALA A 30 1.84 23.55 -8.90
N SER A 31 1.34 22.44 -9.48
CA SER A 31 1.06 22.35 -10.92
C SER A 31 -0.34 22.83 -11.30
N GLY A 32 -1.29 22.85 -10.35
CA GLY A 32 -2.71 23.06 -10.63
C GLY A 32 -3.40 21.87 -11.30
N SER A 33 -2.72 20.72 -11.40
CA SER A 33 -3.24 19.47 -11.99
C SER A 33 -3.21 18.35 -10.97
N ILE A 34 -4.24 17.50 -10.96
CA ILE A 34 -4.27 16.32 -10.10
C ILE A 34 -3.57 15.18 -10.84
N ASP A 35 -2.31 14.96 -10.52
CA ASP A 35 -1.50 13.86 -11.04
C ASP A 35 -1.04 12.97 -9.89
N PHE A 36 -1.27 11.67 -10.01
CA PHE A 36 -0.85 10.69 -9.02
C PHE A 36 0.38 9.92 -9.50
N THR A 37 1.27 9.58 -8.58
CA THR A 37 2.44 8.77 -8.90
C THR A 37 2.04 7.28 -8.95
N PRO A 38 2.22 6.56 -10.09
CA PRO A 38 1.92 5.14 -10.17
C PRO A 38 2.88 4.30 -9.32
N LEU A 39 2.39 3.18 -8.77
CA LEU A 39 3.18 2.26 -7.94
C LEU A 39 4.44 1.76 -8.66
N ALA A 40 4.36 1.43 -9.94
CA ALA A 40 5.54 1.03 -10.73
C ALA A 40 6.63 2.11 -10.77
N ALA A 41 6.26 3.39 -10.82
CA ALA A 41 7.22 4.49 -10.86
C ALA A 41 7.92 4.64 -9.51
N SER A 42 7.16 4.64 -8.40
CA SER A 42 7.74 4.69 -7.05
C SER A 42 8.59 3.46 -6.74
N TRP A 43 8.14 2.25 -7.09
CA TRP A 43 8.91 1.03 -6.89
C TRP A 43 10.18 1.05 -7.73
N GLY A 44 10.08 1.38 -9.02
CA GLY A 44 11.23 1.44 -9.93
C GLY A 44 12.30 2.43 -9.46
N ALA A 45 11.89 3.56 -8.87
CA ALA A 45 12.82 4.53 -8.28
C ALA A 45 13.56 4.01 -7.03
N VAL A 46 12.93 3.13 -6.26
CA VAL A 46 13.52 2.54 -5.03
C VAL A 46 14.36 1.30 -5.34
N SER A 47 13.86 0.41 -6.19
CA SER A 47 14.52 -0.84 -6.54
C SER A 47 14.02 -1.36 -7.89
N PRO A 48 14.71 -1.01 -9.01
CA PRO A 48 14.32 -1.46 -10.34
C PRO A 48 14.49 -2.98 -10.51
N ASP A 49 15.54 -3.56 -9.92
CA ASP A 49 15.85 -4.99 -10.03
C ASP A 49 14.75 -5.88 -9.43
N THR A 50 14.19 -5.49 -8.29
CA THR A 50 13.12 -6.28 -7.66
C THR A 50 11.80 -6.18 -8.42
N LEU A 51 11.53 -5.03 -9.04
CA LEU A 51 10.38 -4.86 -9.92
C LEU A 51 10.52 -5.70 -11.20
N ALA A 52 11.71 -5.78 -11.79
CA ALA A 52 11.99 -6.63 -12.95
C ALA A 52 11.77 -8.11 -12.61
N LYS A 53 12.35 -8.59 -11.51
CA LYS A 53 12.16 -9.97 -11.02
C LYS A 53 10.69 -10.29 -10.73
N LEU A 54 9.94 -9.34 -10.19
CA LEU A 54 8.50 -9.53 -9.95
C LEU A 54 7.73 -9.72 -11.26
N ARG A 55 8.02 -8.92 -12.29
CA ARG A 55 7.41 -9.07 -13.62
C ARG A 55 7.80 -10.40 -14.27
N GLU A 56 9.06 -10.79 -14.20
CA GLU A 56 9.51 -12.10 -14.70
C GLU A 56 8.79 -13.26 -14.00
N ALA A 57 8.57 -13.16 -12.69
CA ALA A 57 7.87 -14.18 -11.91
C ALA A 57 6.34 -14.18 -12.09
N ALA A 58 5.76 -13.12 -12.67
CA ALA A 58 4.31 -12.97 -12.73
C ALA A 58 3.63 -13.97 -13.68
N GLY A 59 4.30 -14.38 -14.75
CA GLY A 59 3.77 -15.34 -15.72
C GLY A 59 2.34 -14.99 -16.18
N ALA A 60 1.38 -15.89 -15.96
CA ALA A 60 -0.03 -15.67 -16.31
C ALA A 60 -0.71 -14.52 -15.53
N ALA A 61 -0.14 -14.10 -14.39
CA ALA A 61 -0.66 -13.00 -13.57
C ALA A 61 -0.14 -11.62 -14.00
N GLN A 62 0.59 -11.51 -15.13
CA GLN A 62 1.14 -10.25 -15.63
C GLN A 62 0.08 -9.16 -15.80
N GLY A 63 -1.07 -9.48 -16.41
CA GLY A 63 -2.16 -8.51 -16.61
C GLY A 63 -2.70 -7.92 -15.30
N PRO A 64 -3.13 -8.75 -14.34
CA PRO A 64 -3.51 -8.28 -13.00
C PRO A 64 -2.39 -7.51 -12.29
N LEU A 65 -1.13 -7.95 -12.41
CA LEU A 65 0.01 -7.27 -11.80
C LEU A 65 0.19 -5.86 -12.38
N ASP A 66 0.16 -5.71 -13.70
CA ASP A 66 0.32 -4.42 -14.35
C ASP A 66 -0.83 -3.46 -14.01
N TRP A 67 -2.05 -3.97 -13.83
CA TRP A 67 -3.18 -3.17 -13.34
C TRP A 67 -2.93 -2.62 -11.93
N VAL A 68 -2.40 -3.44 -11.01
CA VAL A 68 -2.03 -3.01 -9.65
C VAL A 68 -0.87 -2.02 -9.69
N LEU A 69 0.14 -2.27 -10.52
CA LEU A 69 1.31 -1.41 -10.68
C LEU A 69 0.98 -0.04 -11.28
N ALA A 70 -0.12 0.08 -12.02
CA ALA A 70 -0.63 1.33 -12.57
C ALA A 70 -1.43 2.17 -11.55
N GLN A 71 -1.83 1.60 -10.41
CA GLN A 71 -2.58 2.34 -9.39
C GLN A 71 -1.69 3.34 -8.64
N PRO A 72 -2.27 4.43 -8.07
CA PRO A 72 -1.54 5.38 -7.25
C PRO A 72 -0.80 4.71 -6.08
N THR A 73 0.48 5.04 -5.89
CA THR A 73 1.33 4.49 -4.82
C THR A 73 0.67 4.67 -3.45
N ALA A 74 0.15 5.86 -3.18
CA ALA A 74 -0.55 6.16 -1.92
C ALA A 74 -1.72 5.21 -1.67
N ALA A 75 -2.57 4.98 -2.67
CA ALA A 75 -3.75 4.13 -2.55
C ALA A 75 -3.36 2.68 -2.27
N VAL A 76 -2.40 2.13 -3.02
CA VAL A 76 -1.94 0.74 -2.83
C VAL A 76 -1.34 0.56 -1.44
N LEU A 77 -0.43 1.45 -1.00
CA LEU A 77 0.18 1.36 0.32
C LEU A 77 -0.84 1.53 1.45
N ILE A 78 -1.80 2.45 1.33
CA ILE A 78 -2.87 2.62 2.33
C ILE A 78 -3.69 1.33 2.45
N VAL A 79 -4.14 0.76 1.33
CA VAL A 79 -4.94 -0.48 1.33
C VAL A 79 -4.14 -1.63 1.96
N VAL A 80 -2.90 -1.85 1.54
CA VAL A 80 -2.03 -2.91 2.09
C VAL A 80 -1.77 -2.68 3.58
N GLY A 81 -1.45 -1.45 3.99
CA GLY A 81 -1.21 -1.09 5.39
C GLY A 81 -2.42 -1.34 6.28
N VAL A 82 -3.61 -0.95 5.82
CA VAL A 82 -4.88 -1.21 6.52
C VAL A 82 -5.17 -2.70 6.63
N LEU A 83 -4.96 -3.48 5.56
CA LEU A 83 -5.12 -4.94 5.58
C LEU A 83 -4.20 -5.59 6.63
N PHE A 84 -2.93 -5.18 6.69
CA PHE A 84 -1.98 -5.65 7.69
C PHE A 84 -2.41 -5.27 9.12
N MET A 85 -2.89 -4.04 9.34
CA MET A 85 -3.43 -3.64 10.64
C MET A 85 -4.67 -4.46 11.04
N ALA A 86 -5.57 -4.73 10.08
CA ALA A 86 -6.77 -5.51 10.30
C ALA A 86 -6.44 -6.97 10.69
N LEU A 87 -5.47 -7.59 10.01
CA LEU A 87 -4.96 -8.92 10.35
C LEU A 87 -4.31 -8.97 11.74
N GLY A 88 -3.65 -7.89 12.15
CA GLY A 88 -3.07 -7.73 13.50
C GLY A 88 -4.10 -7.47 14.62
N ARG A 89 -5.35 -7.16 14.30
CA ARG A 89 -6.37 -6.75 15.28
C ARG A 89 -6.78 -7.92 16.18
N ARG A 90 -6.76 -7.71 17.50
CA ARG A 90 -7.43 -8.63 18.44
C ARG A 90 -8.94 -8.49 18.28
N ARG A 91 -9.65 -9.60 18.03
CA ARG A 91 -11.13 -9.64 18.12
C ARG A 91 -11.50 -9.24 19.55
N ARG A 92 -12.21 -8.12 19.72
CA ARG A 92 -12.83 -7.78 21.01
C ARG A 92 -13.97 -8.77 21.23
N ARG A 93 -14.06 -9.37 22.42
CA ARG A 93 -15.27 -10.11 22.82
C ARG A 93 -16.41 -9.09 22.84
N LEU A 94 -17.51 -9.40 22.16
CA LEU A 94 -18.75 -8.64 22.26
C LEU A 94 -19.17 -8.67 23.74
N VAL A 95 -19.30 -7.50 24.35
CA VAL A 95 -19.77 -7.38 25.74
C VAL A 95 -21.30 -7.45 25.69
N GLY A 96 -21.87 -8.47 26.31
CA GLY A 96 -23.29 -8.56 26.72
C GLY A 96 -24.34 -8.63 25.62
N VAL A 97 -24.91 -9.81 25.41
CA VAL A 97 -26.36 -9.95 25.28
C VAL A 97 -26.75 -10.92 26.39
N GLU A 98 -27.16 -10.38 27.53
CA GLU A 98 -27.86 -11.17 28.56
C GLU A 98 -29.34 -11.26 28.14
N PRO A 99 -29.95 -12.46 28.18
CA PRO A 99 -31.34 -12.68 27.79
C PRO A 99 -32.36 -12.05 28.76
#